data_AF-R7M224-F1
#
_entry.id   AF-R7M224-F1
#
_cell.length_a   1.000
_cell.length_b   1.000
_cell.length_c   1.000
_cell.angle_alpha   90.00
_cell.angle_beta   90.00
_cell.angle_gamma   90.00
#
_symmetry.space_group_name_H-M   'P 1'
#
loop_
_entity.id
_entity.type
_entity.pdbx_description
1 polymer ?
#
loop_
_entity_poly.entity_id
_entity_poly.type
_entity_poly.pdbx_seq_one_letter_code
_entity_poly.pdbx_strand_id
1 'polypeptide(L)'
;MKNKITKEKSSQKVAKFLEKNNLHKKDFAEMIGVTLSYVYNLIDETIPFSTRSTTLERIATVMDIKPEEFEEYKIPQEPILQDDTIELLKSMLHDKKMSIVTFLKAFPRKKRVDIVDMLRGAYPVPIDFKELNMIGQILELDKNDIYNIWEERVKQVLETNGMNLNNNAALINSMFECARKHIDVD
;
A
#
# COMPACT_ATOMS: atom_id res chain seq x y z
N MET A 1 22.19 -36.82 -5.60
CA MET A 1 22.66 -35.41 -5.60
C MET A 1 21.58 -34.55 -4.99
N LYS A 2 21.82 -33.91 -3.84
CA LYS A 2 20.86 -32.97 -3.24
C LYS A 2 20.93 -31.68 -4.06
N ASN A 3 19.85 -31.32 -4.74
CA ASN A 3 19.70 -30.00 -5.35
C ASN A 3 19.77 -28.96 -4.23
N LYS A 4 20.96 -28.37 -4.02
CA LYS A 4 21.08 -27.11 -3.29
C LYS A 4 20.41 -26.06 -4.17
N ILE A 5 19.12 -25.85 -3.98
CA ILE A 5 18.48 -24.59 -4.36
C ILE A 5 19.15 -23.57 -3.43
N THR A 6 20.22 -22.92 -3.89
CA THR A 6 20.78 -21.75 -3.22
C THR A 6 19.68 -20.72 -3.19
N LYS A 7 19.00 -20.62 -2.03
CA LYS A 7 17.99 -19.62 -1.78
C LYS A 7 18.70 -18.26 -1.84
N GLU A 8 18.25 -17.41 -2.75
CA GLU A 8 18.81 -16.07 -2.94
C GLU A 8 18.74 -15.30 -1.62
N LYS A 9 19.85 -14.64 -1.23
CA LYS A 9 19.87 -13.84 -0.01
C LYS A 9 18.96 -12.62 -0.16
N SER A 10 18.32 -12.19 0.93
CA SER A 10 17.47 -11.00 0.97
C SER A 10 18.17 -9.74 0.45
N SER A 11 19.45 -9.55 0.76
CA SER A 11 20.25 -8.42 0.25
C SER A 11 20.42 -8.45 -1.27
N GLN A 12 20.72 -9.62 -1.84
CA GLN A 12 20.81 -9.82 -3.29
C GLN A 12 19.47 -9.56 -3.98
N LYS A 13 18.37 -10.02 -3.35
CA LYS A 13 17.01 -9.81 -3.86
C LYS A 13 16.68 -8.31 -3.98
N VAL A 14 16.96 -7.53 -2.93
CA VAL A 14 16.75 -6.07 -2.95
C VAL A 14 17.68 -5.40 -3.97
N ALA A 15 18.97 -5.77 -4.01
CA ALA A 15 19.93 -5.20 -4.95
C ALA A 15 19.48 -5.38 -6.42
N LYS A 16 19.11 -6.61 -6.80
CA LYS A 16 18.61 -6.92 -8.15
C LYS A 16 17.32 -6.18 -8.47
N PHE A 17 16.42 -6.04 -7.49
CA PHE A 17 15.19 -5.26 -7.68
C PHE A 17 15.49 -3.80 -8.00
N LEU A 18 16.42 -3.16 -7.26
CA LEU A 18 16.81 -1.77 -7.50
C LEU A 18 17.43 -1.61 -8.89
N GLU A 19 18.30 -2.52 -9.31
CA GLU A 19 18.94 -2.51 -10.63
C GLU A 19 17.91 -2.71 -11.76
N LYS A 20 17.07 -3.75 -11.66
CA LYS A 20 16.04 -4.07 -12.67
C LYS A 20 15.07 -2.92 -12.91
N ASN A 21 14.74 -2.17 -11.86
CA ASN A 21 13.80 -1.05 -11.94
C ASN A 21 14.48 0.31 -12.14
N ASN A 22 15.81 0.35 -12.31
CA ASN A 22 16.60 1.58 -12.33
C ASN A 22 16.21 2.55 -11.19
N LEU A 23 16.01 1.99 -9.98
CA LEU A 23 15.50 2.72 -8.83
C LEU A 23 16.67 3.25 -7.99
N HIS A 24 16.73 4.57 -7.85
CA HIS A 24 17.76 5.21 -7.05
C HIS A 24 17.58 4.86 -5.56
N LYS A 25 18.67 4.51 -4.87
CA LYS A 25 18.67 4.10 -3.45
C LYS A 25 18.02 5.12 -2.53
N LYS A 26 18.17 6.42 -2.84
CA LYS A 26 17.52 7.51 -2.09
C LYS A 26 16.00 7.49 -2.23
N ASP A 27 15.49 7.28 -3.45
CA ASP A 27 14.03 7.20 -3.66
C ASP A 27 13.47 5.96 -2.97
N PHE A 28 14.17 4.83 -3.04
CA PHE A 28 13.79 3.62 -2.31
C PHE A 28 13.78 3.84 -0.79
N ALA A 29 14.80 4.50 -0.24
CA ALA A 29 14.89 4.84 1.18
C ALA A 29 13.66 5.67 1.63
N GLU A 30 13.25 6.65 0.83
CA GLU A 30 12.05 7.47 1.08
C GLU A 30 10.77 6.62 1.03
N MET A 31 10.64 5.69 0.08
CA MET A 31 9.47 4.80 -0.04
C MET A 31 9.30 3.88 1.18
N ILE A 32 10.40 3.33 1.72
CA ILE A 32 10.33 2.40 2.87
C ILE A 32 10.51 3.12 4.22
N GLY A 33 10.71 4.45 4.22
CA GLY A 33 10.84 5.26 5.42
C GLY A 33 12.10 4.99 6.23
N VAL A 34 13.25 4.81 5.58
CA VAL A 34 14.56 4.60 6.22
C VAL A 34 15.61 5.57 5.69
N THR A 35 16.80 5.58 6.30
CA THR A 35 17.91 6.42 5.82
C THR A 35 18.58 5.82 4.58
N LEU A 36 19.19 6.66 3.75
CA LEU A 36 19.98 6.20 2.60
C LEU A 36 21.11 5.24 3.02
N SER A 37 21.80 5.53 4.13
CA SER A 37 22.84 4.66 4.70
C SER A 37 22.29 3.27 5.02
N TYR A 38 21.08 3.20 5.58
CA TYR A 38 20.43 1.92 5.84
C TYR A 38 20.16 1.12 4.57
N VAL A 39 19.81 1.76 3.45
CA VAL A 39 19.67 1.08 2.15
C VAL A 39 20.98 0.49 1.65
N TYR A 40 22.12 1.18 1.84
CA TYR A 40 23.42 0.59 1.52
C TYR A 40 23.71 -0.66 2.35
N ASN A 41 23.35 -0.65 3.64
CA ASN A 41 23.49 -1.83 4.49
C ASN A 41 22.57 -2.98 4.05
N LEU A 42 21.35 -2.69 3.60
CA LEU A 42 20.39 -3.71 3.15
C LEU A 42 20.91 -4.48 1.92
N ILE A 43 21.66 -3.84 1.03
CA ILE A 43 22.18 -4.49 -0.20
C ILE A 43 23.60 -5.06 -0.03
N ASP A 44 24.22 -4.87 1.12
CA ASP A 44 25.54 -5.43 1.44
C ASP A 44 25.39 -6.85 2.01
N GLU A 45 25.97 -7.84 1.33
CA GLU A 45 25.93 -9.24 1.77
C GLU A 45 26.75 -9.55 3.02
N THR A 46 27.64 -8.64 3.41
CA THR A 46 28.49 -8.79 4.60
C THR A 46 27.82 -8.30 5.87
N ILE A 47 26.72 -7.55 5.75
CA ILE A 47 25.95 -7.01 6.86
C ILE A 47 24.68 -7.86 7.06
N PRO A 48 24.33 -8.23 8.31
CA PRO A 48 23.07 -8.91 8.59
C PRO A 48 21.87 -8.10 8.07
N PHE A 49 20.97 -8.77 7.36
CA PHE A 49 19.77 -8.13 6.83
C PHE A 49 18.78 -7.73 7.95
N SER A 50 17.80 -6.89 7.61
CA SER A 50 16.83 -6.42 8.60
C SER A 50 15.98 -7.56 9.16
N THR A 51 15.76 -7.55 10.47
CA THR A 51 14.81 -8.44 11.17
C THR A 51 13.56 -7.70 11.64
N ARG A 52 13.42 -6.41 11.29
CA ARG A 52 12.27 -5.60 11.67
C ARG A 52 11.11 -5.86 10.71
N SER A 53 10.01 -6.44 11.20
CA SER A 53 8.84 -6.78 10.37
C SER A 53 8.33 -5.60 9.56
N THR A 54 8.18 -4.42 10.16
CA THR A 54 7.72 -3.21 9.45
C THR A 54 8.62 -2.82 8.28
N THR A 55 9.94 -2.92 8.43
CA THR A 55 10.89 -2.67 7.34
C THR A 55 10.73 -3.70 6.24
N LEU A 56 10.65 -4.98 6.59
CA LEU A 56 10.51 -6.08 5.63
C LEU A 56 9.19 -6.00 4.86
N GLU A 57 8.08 -5.71 5.54
CA GLU A 57 6.77 -5.52 4.92
C GLU A 57 6.77 -4.34 3.96
N ARG A 58 7.33 -3.18 4.35
CA ARG A 58 7.44 -2.02 3.45
C ARG A 58 8.28 -2.33 2.22
N ILE A 59 9.41 -3.02 2.39
CA ILE A 59 10.24 -3.48 1.27
C ILE A 59 9.44 -4.42 0.38
N ALA A 60 8.75 -5.41 0.96
CA ALA A 60 7.93 -6.38 0.24
C ALA A 60 6.84 -5.70 -0.59
N THR A 61 6.14 -4.72 0.01
CA THR A 61 5.11 -3.92 -0.68
C THR A 61 5.69 -3.13 -1.84
N VAL A 62 6.81 -2.42 -1.67
CA VAL A 62 7.45 -1.67 -2.76
C VAL A 62 7.91 -2.60 -3.89
N MET A 63 8.35 -3.81 -3.52
CA MET A 63 8.80 -4.84 -4.46
C MET A 63 7.66 -5.65 -5.09
N ASP A 64 6.43 -5.46 -4.62
CA ASP A 64 5.25 -6.23 -5.01
C ASP A 64 5.43 -7.75 -4.80
N ILE A 65 5.94 -8.13 -3.63
CA ILE A 65 6.15 -9.52 -3.20
C ILE A 65 5.56 -9.75 -1.81
N LYS A 66 5.47 -11.01 -1.40
CA LYS A 66 5.02 -11.37 -0.04
C LYS A 66 6.13 -11.16 0.99
N PRO A 67 5.86 -10.64 2.20
CA PRO A 67 6.87 -10.51 3.26
C PRO A 67 7.56 -11.83 3.61
N GLU A 68 6.86 -12.96 3.53
CA GLU A 68 7.38 -14.32 3.79
C GLU A 68 8.47 -14.77 2.81
N GLU A 69 8.65 -14.03 1.72
CA GLU A 69 9.77 -14.24 0.81
C GLU A 69 11.10 -13.75 1.37
N PHE A 70 11.10 -13.01 2.48
CA PHE A 70 12.29 -12.69 3.27
C PHE A 70 12.47 -13.74 4.37
N GLU A 71 13.67 -14.34 4.46
CA GLU A 71 13.95 -15.37 5.47
C GLU A 71 13.92 -14.82 6.90
N GLU A 72 14.20 -13.53 7.04
CA GLU A 72 14.23 -12.80 8.29
C GLU A 72 12.82 -12.42 8.79
N TYR A 73 11.80 -12.54 7.92
CA TYR A 73 10.44 -12.15 8.26
C TYR A 73 9.81 -13.13 9.26
N LYS A 74 9.21 -12.55 10.30
CA LYS A 74 8.46 -13.29 11.31
C LYS A 74 6.99 -12.99 11.13
N ILE A 75 6.22 -14.05 10.84
CA ILE A 75 4.77 -13.97 10.67
C ILE A 75 4.16 -13.41 11.97
N PRO A 76 3.36 -12.33 11.89
CA PRO A 76 2.62 -11.81 13.03
C PRO A 76 1.71 -12.89 13.62
N GLN A 77 1.65 -12.95 14.96
CA GLN A 77 0.77 -13.89 15.66
C GLN A 77 -0.68 -13.38 15.71
N GLU A 78 -0.86 -12.07 15.61
CA GLU A 78 -2.18 -11.44 15.59
C GLU A 78 -2.75 -11.41 14.16
N PRO A 79 -4.04 -11.70 13.98
CA PRO A 79 -4.69 -11.58 12.68
C PRO A 79 -4.67 -10.13 12.22
N ILE A 80 -4.23 -9.92 10.98
CA ILE A 80 -4.25 -8.61 10.33
C ILE A 80 -5.69 -8.35 9.86
N LEU A 81 -6.25 -7.21 10.23
CA LEU A 81 -7.54 -6.78 9.72
C LEU A 81 -7.40 -6.53 8.21
N GLN A 82 -8.15 -7.25 7.39
CA GLN A 82 -8.18 -7.01 5.95
C GLN A 82 -9.19 -5.90 5.64
N ASP A 83 -8.75 -4.89 4.90
CA ASP A 83 -9.60 -3.85 4.33
C ASP A 83 -9.81 -4.18 2.85
N ASP A 84 -11.03 -4.61 2.50
CA ASP A 84 -11.39 -5.01 1.14
C ASP A 84 -11.11 -3.91 0.11
N THR A 85 -11.14 -2.64 0.54
CA THR A 85 -10.82 -1.49 -0.31
C THR A 85 -9.35 -1.50 -0.73
N ILE A 86 -8.44 -1.96 0.12
CA ILE A 86 -7.01 -2.07 -0.20
C ILE A 86 -6.80 -3.15 -1.27
N GLU A 87 -7.47 -4.29 -1.13
CA GLU A 87 -7.39 -5.38 -2.11
C GLU A 87 -7.98 -4.97 -3.47
N LEU A 88 -9.06 -4.17 -3.47
CA LEU A 88 -9.57 -3.52 -4.67
C LEU A 88 -8.54 -2.58 -5.32
N LEU A 89 -7.87 -1.73 -4.54
CA LEU A 89 -6.84 -0.83 -5.09
C LEU A 89 -5.66 -1.61 -5.69
N LYS A 90 -5.24 -2.70 -5.04
CA LYS A 90 -4.18 -3.59 -5.56
C LYS A 90 -4.61 -4.27 -6.86
N SER A 91 -5.86 -4.75 -6.96
CA SER A 91 -6.35 -5.35 -8.20
C SER A 91 -6.39 -4.34 -9.34
N MET A 92 -6.82 -3.10 -9.09
CA MET A 92 -6.80 -2.02 -10.07
C MET A 92 -5.38 -1.71 -10.58
N LEU A 93 -4.38 -1.69 -9.69
CA LEU A 93 -2.97 -1.51 -10.08
C LEU A 93 -2.49 -2.64 -11.00
N HIS A 94 -2.83 -3.89 -10.65
CA HIS A 94 -2.51 -5.06 -11.43
C HIS A 94 -3.17 -5.03 -12.82
N ASP A 95 -4.47 -4.71 -12.89
CA ASP A 95 -5.23 -4.63 -14.13
C ASP A 95 -4.69 -3.55 -15.08
N LYS A 96 -4.24 -2.43 -14.51
CA LYS A 96 -3.56 -1.34 -15.24
C LYS A 96 -2.09 -1.66 -15.55
N LYS A 97 -1.56 -2.80 -15.12
CA LYS A 97 -0.15 -3.20 -15.24
C LYS A 97 0.80 -2.13 -14.69
N MET A 98 0.35 -1.41 -13.67
CA MET A 98 1.13 -0.35 -13.02
C MET A 98 1.94 -0.96 -11.88
N SER A 99 3.26 -0.82 -11.92
CA SER A 99 4.10 -1.26 -10.80
C SER A 99 3.91 -0.36 -9.58
N ILE A 100 4.09 -0.93 -8.38
CA ILE A 100 4.04 -0.16 -7.13
C ILE A 100 5.03 0.99 -7.15
N VAL A 101 6.23 0.81 -7.71
CA VAL A 101 7.24 1.89 -7.85
C VAL A 101 6.71 3.05 -8.68
N THR A 102 6.07 2.76 -9.82
CA THR A 102 5.50 3.80 -10.69
C THR A 102 4.36 4.53 -9.98
N PHE A 103 3.46 3.78 -9.35
CA PHE A 103 2.37 4.33 -8.55
C PHE A 103 2.88 5.26 -7.43
N LEU A 104 3.84 4.80 -6.62
CA LEU A 104 4.43 5.60 -5.55
C LEU A 104 5.15 6.86 -6.06
N LYS A 105 5.78 6.80 -7.24
CA LYS A 105 6.48 7.95 -7.81
C LYS A 105 5.54 9.09 -8.20
N ALA A 106 4.26 8.81 -8.47
CA ALA A 106 3.25 9.82 -8.76
C ALA A 106 2.87 10.67 -7.53
N PHE A 107 3.14 10.18 -6.31
CA PHE A 107 2.92 10.93 -5.08
C PHE A 107 4.12 11.82 -4.70
N PRO A 108 3.88 12.95 -3.99
CA PRO A 108 4.94 13.71 -3.34
C PRO A 108 5.79 12.81 -2.43
N ARG A 109 7.11 13.01 -2.44
CA ARG A 109 8.09 12.18 -1.69
C ARG A 109 7.68 11.92 -0.24
N LYS A 110 7.21 12.96 0.46
CA LYS A 110 6.79 12.91 1.87
C LYS A 110 5.58 12.00 2.14
N LYS A 111 4.74 11.71 1.14
CA LYS A 111 3.55 10.86 1.28
C LYS A 111 3.81 9.40 0.92
N ARG A 112 4.95 9.08 0.27
CA ARG A 112 5.16 7.73 -0.31
C ARG A 112 5.16 6.63 0.75
N VAL A 113 5.79 6.87 1.90
CA VAL A 113 5.80 5.90 3.00
C VAL A 113 4.39 5.66 3.54
N ASP A 114 3.56 6.70 3.64
CA ASP A 114 2.17 6.58 4.10
C ASP A 114 1.34 5.75 3.11
N ILE A 115 1.55 5.93 1.80
CA ILE A 115 0.91 5.09 0.76
C ILE A 115 1.41 3.64 0.83
N VAL A 116 2.69 3.40 1.10
CA VAL A 116 3.21 2.04 1.32
C VAL A 116 2.58 1.42 2.57
N ASP A 117 2.47 2.18 3.65
CA ASP A 117 1.84 1.71 4.88
C ASP A 117 0.34 1.42 4.71
N MET A 118 -0.34 2.20 3.86
CA MET A 118 -1.71 1.89 3.42
C MET A 118 -1.74 0.60 2.62
N LEU A 119 -0.94 0.45 1.56
CA LEU A 119 -0.95 -0.74 0.69
C LEU A 119 -0.59 -2.04 1.44
N ARG A 120 0.25 -1.97 2.48
CA ARG A 120 0.57 -3.14 3.32
C ARG A 120 -0.50 -3.46 4.37
N GLY A 121 -1.58 -2.67 4.46
CA GLY A 121 -2.67 -2.87 5.41
C GLY A 121 -2.40 -2.37 6.83
N ALA A 122 -1.38 -1.51 7.01
CA ALA A 122 -1.11 -0.91 8.31
C ALA A 122 -1.93 0.35 8.60
N TYR A 123 -2.36 1.03 7.53
CA TYR A 123 -3.36 2.08 7.58
C TYR A 123 -4.53 1.74 6.66
N PRO A 124 -5.77 2.06 7.06
CA PRO A 124 -6.92 1.89 6.18
C PRO A 124 -6.85 2.86 5.01
N VAL A 125 -7.64 2.59 3.97
CA VAL A 125 -7.88 3.60 2.92
C VAL A 125 -8.54 4.84 3.54
N PRO A 126 -8.06 6.07 3.21
CA PRO A 126 -8.61 7.31 3.75
C PRO A 126 -10.09 7.47 3.47
N ILE A 127 -10.84 7.92 4.47
CA ILE A 127 -12.23 8.39 4.32
C ILE A 127 -12.31 9.88 3.94
N ASP A 128 -11.19 10.61 3.97
CA ASP A 128 -11.12 11.94 3.40
C ASP A 128 -11.19 11.84 1.87
N PHE A 129 -12.23 12.42 1.28
CA PHE A 129 -12.47 12.29 -0.17
C PHE A 129 -11.33 12.89 -0.99
N LYS A 130 -10.69 13.97 -0.54
CA LYS A 130 -9.60 14.62 -1.29
C LYS A 130 -8.37 13.73 -1.34
N GLU A 131 -8.05 13.04 -0.25
CA GLU A 131 -6.96 12.08 -0.22
C GLU A 131 -7.24 10.87 -1.12
N LEU A 132 -8.45 10.31 -1.08
CA LEU A 132 -8.84 9.20 -1.94
C LEU A 132 -8.92 9.61 -3.42
N ASN A 133 -9.38 10.83 -3.71
CA ASN A 133 -9.42 11.37 -5.06
C ASN A 133 -8.01 11.49 -5.67
N MET A 134 -7.00 11.87 -4.88
CA MET A 134 -5.61 11.88 -5.36
C MET A 134 -5.14 10.49 -5.80
N ILE A 135 -5.51 9.45 -5.03
CA ILE A 135 -5.23 8.05 -5.39
C ILE A 135 -5.97 7.66 -6.67
N GLY A 136 -7.27 7.97 -6.74
CA GLY A 136 -8.12 7.67 -7.89
C GLY A 136 -7.66 8.35 -9.18
N GLN A 137 -7.21 9.61 -9.10
CA GLN A 137 -6.66 10.33 -10.26
C GLN A 137 -5.37 9.70 -10.79
N ILE A 138 -4.48 9.23 -9.92
CA ILE A 138 -3.26 8.49 -10.33
C ILE A 138 -3.63 7.16 -10.99
N LEU A 139 -4.70 6.53 -10.50
CA LEU A 139 -5.29 5.34 -11.10
C LEU A 139 -6.17 5.66 -12.32
N GLU A 140 -6.28 6.91 -12.76
CA GLU A 140 -7.13 7.34 -13.89
C GLU A 140 -8.57 6.85 -13.76
N LEU A 141 -9.12 6.87 -12.54
CA LEU A 141 -10.53 6.57 -12.27
C LEU A 141 -11.38 7.80 -12.55
N ASP A 142 -12.61 7.58 -13.01
CA ASP A 142 -13.56 8.67 -13.13
C ASP A 142 -14.13 9.09 -11.77
N LYS A 143 -14.76 10.27 -11.72
CA LYS A 143 -15.30 10.83 -10.48
C LYS A 143 -16.36 9.92 -9.84
N ASN A 144 -17.16 9.20 -10.63
CA ASN A 144 -18.20 8.31 -10.10
C ASN A 144 -17.57 7.06 -9.48
N ASP A 145 -16.54 6.49 -10.09
CA ASP A 145 -15.80 5.35 -9.55
C ASP A 145 -15.14 5.71 -8.22
N ILE A 146 -14.45 6.85 -8.17
CA ILE A 146 -13.82 7.37 -6.94
C ILE A 146 -14.88 7.56 -5.85
N TYR A 147 -16.03 8.15 -6.20
CA TYR A 147 -17.13 8.37 -5.28
C TYR A 147 -17.72 7.06 -4.76
N ASN A 148 -17.89 6.05 -5.60
CA ASN A 148 -18.43 4.76 -5.20
C ASN A 148 -17.47 4.03 -4.24
N ILE A 149 -16.16 4.06 -4.52
CA ILE A 149 -15.14 3.51 -3.62
C ILE A 149 -15.18 4.23 -2.27
N TRP A 150 -15.27 5.57 -2.29
CA TRP A 150 -15.38 6.37 -1.08
C TRP A 150 -16.64 6.05 -0.27
N GLU A 151 -17.79 5.98 -0.92
CA GLU A 151 -19.09 5.67 -0.30
C GLU A 151 -19.04 4.31 0.39
N GLU A 152 -18.56 3.27 -0.29
CA GLU A 152 -18.42 1.93 0.28
C GLU A 152 -17.44 1.92 1.46
N ARG A 153 -16.31 2.63 1.35
CA ARG A 153 -15.36 2.76 2.45
C ARG A 153 -15.98 3.43 3.68
N VAL A 154 -16.74 4.51 3.49
CA VAL A 154 -17.45 5.19 4.60
C VAL A 154 -18.51 4.27 5.21
N LYS A 155 -19.29 3.54 4.39
CA LYS A 155 -20.26 2.55 4.88
C LYS A 155 -19.58 1.48 5.74
N GLN A 156 -18.46 0.92 5.28
CA GLN A 156 -17.70 -0.08 6.03
C GLN A 156 -17.22 0.48 7.38
N VAL A 157 -16.72 1.72 7.43
CA VAL A 157 -16.33 2.36 8.69
C VAL A 157 -17.53 2.49 9.62
N LEU A 158 -18.66 2.99 9.13
CA LEU A 158 -19.86 3.16 9.94
C LEU A 158 -20.38 1.81 10.49
N GLU A 159 -20.45 0.80 9.63
CA GLU A 159 -20.90 -0.55 10.00
C GLU A 159 -19.97 -1.21 11.02
N THR A 160 -18.65 -1.14 10.79
CA THR A 160 -17.63 -1.67 11.73
C THR A 160 -17.71 -0.98 13.10
N ASN A 161 -18.18 0.26 13.14
CA ASN A 161 -18.39 1.02 14.37
C ASN A 161 -19.82 0.92 14.94
N GLY A 162 -20.60 -0.09 14.51
CA GLY A 162 -21.89 -0.45 15.11
C GLY A 162 -23.12 0.21 14.48
N MET A 163 -22.97 0.92 13.37
CA MET A 163 -24.11 1.47 12.65
C MET A 163 -24.81 0.39 11.82
N ASN A 164 -26.09 0.12 12.11
CA ASN A 164 -26.90 -0.73 11.26
C ASN A 164 -27.34 0.06 10.01
N LEU A 165 -26.74 -0.23 8.86
CA LEU A 165 -26.97 0.50 7.61
C LEU A 165 -28.43 0.42 7.14
N ASN A 166 -29.12 -0.69 7.40
CA ASN A 166 -30.52 -0.88 7.01
C ASN A 166 -31.48 -0.05 7.87
N ASN A 167 -31.33 -0.11 9.20
CA ASN A 167 -32.17 0.65 10.13
C ASN A 167 -31.94 2.16 10.01
N ASN A 168 -30.74 2.57 9.57
CA ASN A 168 -30.38 3.98 9.37
C ASN A 168 -30.36 4.39 7.90
N ALA A 169 -30.98 3.62 6.99
CA ALA A 169 -30.88 3.82 5.55
C ALA A 169 -31.27 5.23 5.11
N ALA A 170 -32.31 5.82 5.71
CA ALA A 170 -32.74 7.18 5.38
C ALA A 170 -31.65 8.24 5.68
N LEU A 171 -30.97 8.12 6.82
CA LEU A 171 -29.85 9.00 7.19
C LEU A 171 -28.68 8.81 6.24
N ILE A 172 -28.31 7.55 6.00
CA ILE A 172 -27.17 7.17 5.15
C ILE A 172 -27.38 7.65 3.71
N ASN A 173 -28.55 7.37 3.13
CA ASN A 173 -28.88 7.80 1.78
C ASN A 173 -28.89 9.32 1.68
N SER A 174 -29.47 10.02 2.67
CA SER A 174 -29.47 11.49 2.68
C SER A 174 -28.05 12.06 2.76
N MET A 175 -27.18 11.47 3.57
CA MET A 175 -25.79 11.86 3.71
C MET A 175 -25.04 11.70 2.37
N PHE A 176 -25.16 10.55 1.71
CA PHE A 176 -24.47 10.30 0.45
C PHE A 176 -25.08 11.05 -0.74
N GLU A 177 -26.40 11.22 -0.81
CA GLU A 177 -27.00 12.09 -1.82
C GLU A 177 -26.56 13.56 -1.67
N CYS A 178 -26.41 14.04 -0.43
CA CYS A 178 -25.87 15.35 -0.14
C CYS A 178 -24.39 15.43 -0.55
N ALA A 179 -23.58 14.47 -0.11
CA ALA A 179 -22.16 14.39 -0.45
C ALA A 179 -21.94 14.37 -1.96
N ARG A 180 -22.69 13.55 -2.73
CA ARG A 180 -22.58 13.47 -4.19
C ARG A 180 -22.83 14.82 -4.90
N LYS A 181 -23.67 15.70 -4.32
CA LYS A 181 -23.96 17.04 -4.86
C LYS A 181 -22.89 18.08 -4.51
N HIS A 182 -22.18 17.91 -3.40
CA HIS A 182 -21.32 18.93 -2.80
C HIS A 182 -19.84 18.58 -2.74
N ILE A 183 -19.49 17.31 -2.94
CA ILE A 183 -18.11 16.88 -3.14
C ILE A 183 -17.72 17.36 -4.54
N ASP A 184 -17.24 18.60 -4.58
CA ASP A 184 -16.52 19.15 -5.70
C ASP A 184 -15.02 19.04 -5.43
N VAL A 185 -14.35 18.50 -6.44
CA VAL A 185 -12.90 18.32 -6.48
C VAL A 185 -12.41 19.29 -7.53
N ASP A 186 -12.26 20.54 -7.10
CA ASP A 186 -11.32 21.47 -7.72
C ASP A 186 -9.89 21.13 -7.26
#